data_AF-A0A7W7ITX2-F1
#
_entry.id   AF-A0A7W7ITX2-F1
#
_cell.length_a   1.000
_cell.length_b   1.000
_cell.length_c   1.000
_cell.angle_alpha   90.00
_cell.angle_beta   90.00
_cell.angle_gamma   90.00
#
_symmetry.space_group_name_H-M   'P 1'
#
loop_
_entity.id
_entity.type
_entity.pdbx_description
1 polymer ?
#
loop_
_entity_poly.entity_id
_entity_poly.type
_entity_poly.pdbx_seq_one_letter_code
_entity_poly.pdbx_strand_id
1 'polypeptide(L)'
;MERKNVIKEKSFAFAIEVVNLYKVLAEKKEFVLSRQMLRSGTSIGANIREAEHAQSKADFIHKLSISLKEANETEYWLELLHETKYLSEIDFQNIKPKITELLRLLTSIVKTSKNI
;
A
#
# COMPACT_ATOMS: atom_id res chain seq x y z
N MET A 1 -22.46 14.39 9.16
CA MET A 1 -21.79 13.09 9.39
C MET A 1 -20.72 12.96 8.31
N GLU A 2 -19.46 13.16 8.65
CA GLU A 2 -18.36 13.05 7.69
C GLU A 2 -18.36 11.65 7.07
N ARG A 3 -18.29 11.56 5.74
CA ARG A 3 -18.11 10.26 5.07
C ARG A 3 -16.73 9.73 5.48
N LYS A 4 -16.70 8.66 6.27
CA LYS A 4 -15.46 7.94 6.59
C LYS A 4 -14.75 7.57 5.29
N ASN A 5 -13.54 8.09 5.10
CA ASN A 5 -12.69 7.73 3.97
C ASN A 5 -12.02 6.37 4.27
N VAL A 6 -12.70 5.29 3.94
CA VAL A 6 -12.28 3.90 4.26
C VAL A 6 -10.88 3.60 3.72
N ILE A 7 -10.53 4.06 2.52
CA ILE A 7 -9.20 3.82 1.93
C ILE A 7 -8.10 4.55 2.71
N LYS A 8 -8.38 5.74 3.25
CA LYS A 8 -7.43 6.47 4.10
C LYS A 8 -7.13 5.72 5.40
N GLU A 9 -8.17 5.25 6.09
CA GLU A 9 -8.01 4.51 7.35
C GLU A 9 -7.22 3.20 7.11
N LYS A 10 -7.60 2.44 6.09
CA LYS A 10 -6.94 1.17 5.75
C LYS A 10 -5.49 1.34 5.28
N SER A 11 -5.22 2.33 4.43
CA SER A 11 -3.85 2.57 3.93
C SER A 11 -2.91 3.04 5.04
N PHE A 12 -3.40 3.83 6.00
CA PHE A 12 -2.60 4.23 7.15
C PHE A 12 -2.32 3.06 8.09
N ALA A 13 -3.32 2.22 8.38
CA ALA A 13 -3.12 1.00 9.16
C ALA A 13 -2.12 0.06 8.48
N PHE A 14 -2.24 -0.13 7.17
CA PHE A 14 -1.29 -0.92 6.39
C PHE A 14 0.13 -0.35 6.43
N ALA A 15 0.31 0.97 6.34
CA ALA A 15 1.62 1.60 6.44
C ALA A 15 2.31 1.33 7.78
N ILE A 16 1.55 1.29 8.90
CA ILE A 16 2.09 0.91 10.21
C ILE A 16 2.62 -0.52 10.20
N GLU A 17 1.89 -1.45 9.58
CA GLU A 17 2.30 -2.85 9.47
C GLU A 17 3.56 -3.01 8.61
N VAL A 18 3.64 -2.29 7.48
CA VAL A 18 4.84 -2.26 6.64
C VAL A 18 6.05 -1.76 7.43
N VAL A 19 5.90 -0.70 8.23
CA VAL A 19 6.98 -0.18 9.09
C VAL A 19 7.41 -1.20 10.14
N ASN A 20 6.47 -1.90 10.77
CA ASN A 20 6.79 -2.93 11.75
C ASN A 20 7.46 -4.14 11.10
N LEU A 21 7.01 -4.55 9.92
CA LEU A 21 7.62 -5.62 9.16
C LEU A 21 9.05 -5.26 8.74
N TYR A 22 9.29 -4.02 8.32
CA TYR A 22 10.63 -3.53 8.03
C TYR A 22 11.59 -3.69 9.22
N LYS A 23 11.14 -3.38 10.46
CA LYS A 23 11.96 -3.56 11.67
C LYS A 23 12.37 -5.03 11.86
N VAL A 24 11.43 -5.96 11.71
CA VAL A 24 11.68 -7.41 11.81
C VAL A 24 12.66 -7.88 10.73
N LEU A 25 12.51 -7.41 9.49
CA LEU A 25 13.42 -7.75 8.39
C LEU A 25 14.83 -7.17 8.60
N ALA A 26 14.93 -5.97 9.16
CA ALA A 26 16.20 -5.34 9.50
C ALA A 26 16.95 -6.11 10.61
N GLU A 27 16.23 -6.67 11.59
CA GLU A 27 16.81 -7.57 12.60
C GLU A 27 17.37 -8.85 11.97
N LYS A 28 16.74 -9.36 10.91
CA LYS A 28 17.23 -10.46 10.07
C LYS A 28 18.35 -10.07 9.10
N LYS A 29 18.85 -8.83 9.18
CA LYS A 29 19.88 -8.24 8.31
C LYS A 29 19.49 -8.17 6.83
N GLU A 30 18.18 -8.08 6.53
CA GLU A 30 17.69 -7.81 5.19
C GLU A 30 17.40 -6.30 5.05
N PHE A 31 18.09 -5.63 4.12
CA PHE A 31 18.07 -4.17 3.99
C PHE A 31 17.76 -3.67 2.57
N VAL A 32 17.76 -4.55 1.58
CA VAL A 32 17.62 -4.14 0.18
C VAL A 32 16.15 -4.22 -0.20
N LEU A 33 15.55 -5.39 -0.05
CA LEU A 33 14.15 -5.63 -0.41
C LEU A 33 13.21 -4.96 0.60
N SER A 34 13.54 -5.03 1.89
CA SER A 34 12.77 -4.42 2.98
C SER A 34 12.68 -2.90 2.84
N ARG A 35 13.73 -2.24 2.35
CA ARG A 35 13.69 -0.79 2.05
C ARG A 35 12.80 -0.47 0.85
N GLN A 36 12.81 -1.30 -0.20
CA GLN A 36 11.92 -1.12 -1.35
C GLN A 36 10.45 -1.31 -0.95
N MET A 37 10.15 -2.36 -0.19
CA MET A 37 8.83 -2.60 0.41
C MET A 37 8.41 -1.45 1.34
N LEU A 38 9.32 -0.97 2.21
CA LEU A 38 9.02 0.14 3.12
C LEU A 38 8.63 1.40 2.35
N ARG A 39 9.41 1.76 1.33
CA ARG A 39 9.19 2.96 0.52
C ARG A 39 7.87 2.87 -0.23
N SER A 40 7.64 1.78 -0.96
CA SER A 40 6.41 1.59 -1.73
C SER A 40 5.18 1.49 -0.81
N GLY A 41 5.23 0.66 0.24
CA GLY A 41 4.10 0.43 1.13
C GLY A 41 3.65 1.66 1.92
N THR A 42 4.57 2.52 2.34
CA THR A 42 4.23 3.79 3.00
C THR A 42 3.77 4.87 2.02
N SER A 43 4.24 4.82 0.77
CA SER A 43 3.86 5.76 -0.29
C SER A 43 2.40 5.62 -0.72
N ILE A 44 1.77 4.46 -0.53
CA ILE A 44 0.34 4.24 -0.82
C ILE A 44 -0.51 5.25 -0.04
N GLY A 45 -0.38 5.27 1.28
CA GLY A 45 -1.14 6.18 2.16
C GLY A 45 -0.76 7.65 1.95
N ALA A 46 0.50 7.94 1.64
CA ALA A 46 0.96 9.30 1.35
C ALA A 46 0.26 9.87 0.10
N ASN A 47 0.25 9.13 -1.00
CA ASN A 47 -0.42 9.56 -2.24
C ASN A 47 -1.94 9.63 -2.11
N ILE A 48 -2.57 8.77 -1.28
CA ILE A 48 -3.99 8.87 -0.96
C ILE A 48 -4.28 10.20 -0.23
N ARG A 49 -3.43 10.59 0.74
CA ARG A 49 -3.58 11.89 1.42
C ARG A 49 -3.39 13.07 0.48
N GLU A 50 -2.44 12.99 -0.45
CA GLU A 50 -2.29 14.02 -1.49
C GLU A 50 -3.53 14.11 -2.39
N ALA A 51 -4.14 12.97 -2.73
CA ALA A 51 -5.37 12.95 -3.51
C ALA A 51 -6.54 13.67 -2.80
N GLU A 52 -6.63 13.63 -1.47
CA GLU A 52 -7.66 14.37 -0.71
C GLU A 52 -7.56 15.90 -0.89
N HIS A 53 -6.38 16.39 -1.23
CA HIS A 53 -6.09 17.82 -1.47
C HIS A 53 -5.88 18.13 -2.95
N ALA A 54 -6.29 17.22 -3.85
CA ALA A 54 -6.13 17.38 -5.28
C ALA A 54 -6.85 18.63 -5.80
N GLN A 55 -6.20 19.34 -6.72
CA GLN A 55 -6.73 20.61 -7.27
C GLN A 55 -7.71 20.39 -8.42
N SER A 56 -7.79 19.16 -8.93
CA SER A 56 -8.72 18.77 -9.99
C SER A 56 -9.04 17.28 -9.92
N LYS A 57 -10.08 16.86 -10.65
CA LYS A 57 -10.41 15.44 -10.81
C LYS A 57 -9.29 14.66 -11.50
N ALA A 58 -8.61 15.26 -12.48
CA ALA A 58 -7.48 14.63 -13.16
C ALA A 58 -6.31 14.40 -12.19
N ASP A 59 -6.01 15.38 -11.34
CA ASP A 59 -4.99 15.29 -10.29
C ASP A 59 -5.36 14.21 -9.25
N PHE A 60 -6.62 14.18 -8.79
CA PHE A 60 -7.13 13.14 -7.89
C PHE A 60 -6.92 11.73 -8.47
N ILE A 61 -7.32 11.51 -9.72
CA ILE A 61 -7.15 10.23 -10.42
C ILE A 61 -5.67 9.89 -10.58
N HIS A 62 -4.82 10.87 -10.89
CA HIS A 62 -3.39 10.68 -11.04
C HIS A 62 -2.74 10.22 -9.74
N LYS A 63 -3.00 10.90 -8.61
CA LYS A 63 -2.48 10.54 -7.28
C LYS A 63 -2.96 9.16 -6.80
N LEU A 64 -4.22 8.82 -7.04
CA LEU A 64 -4.71 7.46 -6.75
C LEU A 64 -4.14 6.41 -7.69
N SER A 65 -3.84 6.74 -8.94
CA SER A 65 -3.15 5.83 -9.86
C SER A 65 -1.70 5.57 -9.43
N ILE A 66 -1.01 6.57 -8.87
CA ILE A 66 0.29 6.38 -8.23
C ILE A 66 0.14 5.44 -7.03
N SER A 67 -0.84 5.70 -6.14
CA SER A 67 -1.11 4.82 -5.00
C SER A 67 -1.35 3.37 -5.42
N LEU A 68 -2.07 3.14 -6.52
CA LEU A 68 -2.30 1.82 -7.09
C LEU A 68 -1.00 1.17 -7.61
N LYS A 69 -0.12 1.95 -8.25
CA LYS A 69 1.21 1.48 -8.69
C LYS A 69 2.06 1.05 -7.49
N GLU A 70 2.14 1.90 -6.47
CA GLU A 70 2.88 1.60 -5.22
C GLU A 70 2.32 0.37 -4.51
N ALA A 71 0.99 0.16 -4.55
CA ALA A 71 0.35 -1.02 -3.96
C ALA A 71 0.74 -2.31 -4.68
N ASN A 72 0.78 -2.30 -6.03
CA ASN A 72 1.23 -3.46 -6.81
C ASN A 72 2.72 -3.75 -6.56
N GLU A 73 3.55 -2.71 -6.49
CA GLU A 73 4.99 -2.87 -6.19
C GLU A 73 5.19 -3.45 -4.77
N THR A 74 4.43 -2.97 -3.79
CA THR A 74 4.49 -3.50 -2.42
C THR A 74 4.08 -4.98 -2.38
N GLU A 75 3.01 -5.34 -3.10
CA GLU A 75 2.55 -6.73 -3.19
C GLU A 75 3.63 -7.64 -3.77
N TYR A 76 4.32 -7.22 -4.83
CA TYR A 76 5.44 -7.95 -5.41
C TYR A 76 6.58 -8.17 -4.40
N TRP A 77 6.96 -7.14 -3.64
CA TRP A 77 8.02 -7.29 -2.65
C TRP A 77 7.63 -8.24 -1.50
N LEU A 78 6.36 -8.22 -1.08
CA LEU A 78 5.86 -9.15 -0.06
C LEU A 78 5.91 -10.60 -0.54
N GLU A 79 5.52 -10.86 -1.79
CA GLU A 79 5.65 -12.18 -2.41
C GLU A 79 7.11 -12.62 -2.51
N LEU A 80 8.00 -11.75 -2.99
CA LEU A 80 9.42 -12.09 -3.10
C LEU A 80 10.07 -12.38 -1.73
N LEU A 81 9.77 -11.57 -0.71
CA LEU A 81 10.24 -11.78 0.66
C LEU A 81 9.72 -13.09 1.26
N HIS A 82 8.50 -13.50 0.87
CA HIS A 82 7.92 -14.78 1.27
C HIS A 82 8.60 -15.97 0.59
N GLU A 83 8.69 -15.96 -0.74
CA GLU A 83 9.31 -17.04 -1.52
C GLU A 83 10.80 -17.24 -1.18
N THR A 84 11.48 -16.16 -0.78
CA THR A 84 12.89 -16.19 -0.32
C THR A 84 13.05 -16.46 1.18
N LYS A 85 11.95 -16.77 1.89
CA LYS A 85 11.90 -17.17 3.32
C LYS A 85 12.36 -16.10 4.31
N TYR A 86 12.39 -14.83 3.90
CA TYR A 86 12.60 -13.71 4.82
C TYR A 86 11.33 -13.40 5.63
N LEU A 87 10.16 -13.59 5.01
CA LEU A 87 8.85 -13.47 5.63
C LEU A 87 8.33 -14.86 6.01
N SER A 88 7.79 -15.00 7.22
CA SER A 88 7.13 -16.25 7.62
C SER A 88 5.77 -16.40 6.93
N GLU A 89 5.28 -17.63 6.76
CA GLU A 89 3.93 -17.89 6.25
C GLU A 89 2.86 -17.14 7.08
N ILE A 90 3.02 -17.13 8.41
CA ILE A 90 2.09 -16.44 9.31
C ILE A 90 2.09 -14.92 9.04
N ASP A 91 3.26 -14.30 8.93
CA ASP A 91 3.36 -12.87 8.65
C ASP A 91 2.81 -12.54 7.25
N PHE A 92 3.09 -13.39 6.26
CA PHE A 92 2.58 -13.24 4.90
C PHE A 92 1.06 -13.32 4.85
N GLN A 93 0.45 -14.34 5.46
CA GLN A 93 -1.00 -14.49 5.54
C GLN A 93 -1.69 -13.35 6.31
N ASN A 94 -0.98 -12.68 7.22
CA ASN A 94 -1.50 -11.51 7.93
C ASN A 94 -1.52 -10.25 7.05
N ILE A 95 -0.47 -10.01 6.25
CA ILE A 95 -0.30 -8.75 5.50
C ILE A 95 -0.84 -8.81 4.06
N LYS A 96 -0.75 -9.98 3.40
CA LYS A 96 -1.17 -10.17 2.00
C LYS A 96 -2.65 -9.81 1.76
N PRO A 97 -3.63 -10.25 2.59
CA PRO A 97 -5.02 -9.89 2.37
C PRO A 97 -5.27 -8.37 2.44
N LYS A 98 -4.48 -7.64 3.24
CA LYS A 98 -4.63 -6.19 3.44
C LYS A 98 -4.19 -5.41 2.21
N ILE A 99 -3.05 -5.78 1.60
CA ILE A 99 -2.61 -5.16 0.34
C ILE A 99 -3.56 -5.51 -0.81
N THR A 100 -4.04 -6.76 -0.89
CA THR A 100 -5.04 -7.16 -1.89
C THR A 100 -6.36 -6.40 -1.73
N GLU A 101 -6.79 -6.12 -0.50
CA GLU A 101 -7.96 -5.26 -0.24
C GLU A 101 -7.72 -3.83 -0.74
N LEU A 102 -6.57 -3.22 -0.43
CA LEU A 102 -6.21 -1.89 -0.91
C LEU A 102 -6.19 -1.82 -2.44
N LEU A 103 -5.62 -2.83 -3.11
CA LEU A 103 -5.60 -2.92 -4.57
C LEU A 103 -7.01 -2.93 -5.17
N ARG A 104 -7.93 -3.71 -4.60
CA ARG A 104 -9.33 -3.77 -5.05
C ARG A 104 -10.04 -2.43 -4.87
N LEU A 105 -9.87 -1.79 -3.71
CA LEU A 105 -10.46 -0.50 -3.41
C LEU A 105 -9.92 0.60 -4.34
N LEU A 106 -8.59 0.72 -4.47
CA LEU A 106 -7.95 1.69 -5.36
C LEU A 106 -8.37 1.48 -6.82
N THR A 107 -8.40 0.24 -7.29
CA THR A 107 -8.86 -0.09 -8.66
C THR A 107 -10.30 0.35 -8.87
N SER A 108 -11.19 0.08 -7.91
CA SER A 108 -12.60 0.48 -7.99
C SER A 108 -12.74 2.01 -8.03
N ILE A 109 -12.04 2.73 -7.15
CA ILE A 109 -12.09 4.20 -7.07
C ILE A 109 -11.54 4.83 -8.36
N VAL A 110 -10.40 4.36 -8.87
CA VAL A 110 -9.81 4.87 -10.11
C VAL A 110 -10.73 4.63 -11.31
N LYS A 111 -11.33 3.44 -11.44
CA LYS A 111 -12.24 3.11 -12.53
C LYS A 111 -13.51 3.96 -12.48
N THR A 112 -14.15 4.05 -11.32
CA THR A 112 -15.38 4.84 -11.14
C THR A 112 -15.14 6.34 -11.33
N SER A 113 -13.97 6.85 -10.92
CA SER A 113 -13.61 8.25 -11.11
C SER A 113 -13.35 8.61 -12.59
N LYS A 114 -12.94 7.64 -13.43
CA LYS A 114 -12.74 7.86 -14.87
C LYS A 114 -14.03 7.79 -15.69
N ASN A 115 -15.02 7.04 -15.24
CA ASN A 115 -16.24 6.73 -15.99
C ASN A 115 -17.43 7.67 -15.69
N ILE A 116 -17.19 8.79 -15.01
CA ILE A 116 -18.16 9.84 -14.70
C ILE A 116 -17.66 11.15 -15.29
#